data_AF-A0A0M1P828-F1
#
_entry.id   AF-A0A0M1P828-F1
#
_cell.length_a   1.000
_cell.length_b   1.000
_cell.length_c   1.000
_cell.angle_alpha   90.00
_cell.angle_beta   90.00
_cell.angle_gamma   90.00
#
_symmetry.space_group_name_H-M   'P 1'
#
loop_
_entity.id
_entity.type
_entity.pdbx_description
1 polymer ?
#
loop_
_entity_poly.entity_id
_entity_poly.type
_entity_poly.pdbx_seq_one_letter_code
_entity_poly.pdbx_strand_id
1 'polypeptide(L)'
;MVTQAGYEFDLPLLRNECKRFGLPIINNCCLDTKALFTYLHPEVEWIISTDFLIKYYQINDQDLKRHDALGDSILIGRIFIRILEEFKARNLQYIYFKDEVVVKRFQIPS
;
A
#
# COMPACT_ATOMS: atom_id res chain seq x y z
N MET A 1 -3.43 2.46 -9.91
CA MET A 1 -3.89 2.96 -8.60
C MET A 1 -2.83 2.60 -7.58
N VAL A 2 -2.51 3.49 -6.64
CA VAL A 2 -1.59 3.20 -5.54
C VAL A 2 -2.41 3.09 -4.27
N THR A 3 -2.19 2.04 -3.47
CA THR A 3 -2.97 1.75 -2.26
C THR A 3 -2.08 1.33 -1.10
N GLN A 4 -2.64 1.28 0.10
CA GLN A 4 -2.02 0.68 1.28
C GLN A 4 -2.98 -0.35 1.87
N ALA A 5 -2.65 -1.64 1.74
CA ALA A 5 -3.57 -2.75 2.01
C ALA A 5 -4.89 -2.68 1.19
N GLY A 6 -4.86 -2.06 0.01
CA GLY A 6 -6.06 -1.83 -0.80
C GLY A 6 -6.60 -3.10 -1.44
N TYR A 7 -5.77 -4.14 -1.60
CA TYR A 7 -6.25 -5.46 -2.01
C TYR A 7 -7.12 -6.14 -0.94
N GLU A 8 -6.98 -5.76 0.34
CA GLU A 8 -7.78 -6.30 1.44
C GLU A 8 -9.12 -5.58 1.61
N PHE A 9 -9.17 -4.27 1.35
CA PHE A 9 -10.32 -3.42 1.69
C PHE A 9 -10.83 -2.57 0.51
N ASP A 10 -10.00 -1.66 -0.01
CA ASP A 10 -10.41 -0.64 -0.98
C ASP A 10 -10.95 -1.24 -2.28
N LEU A 11 -10.23 -2.21 -2.86
CA LEU A 11 -10.62 -2.86 -4.11
C LEU A 11 -11.90 -3.69 -3.97
N PRO A 12 -12.07 -4.54 -2.94
CA PRO A 12 -13.35 -5.19 -2.66
C PRO A 12 -14.50 -4.20 -2.47
N LEU A 13 -14.30 -3.12 -1.71
CA LEU A 13 -15.32 -2.10 -1.49
C LEU A 13 -15.74 -1.43 -2.81
N LEU A 14 -14.75 -0.98 -3.60
CA LEU A 14 -14.98 -0.33 -4.88
C LEU A 14 -15.71 -1.26 -5.87
N ARG A 15 -15.32 -2.54 -5.92
CA ARG A 15 -16.00 -3.55 -6.76
C ARG A 15 -17.45 -3.74 -6.33
N ASN A 16 -17.72 -3.79 -5.03
CA ASN A 16 -19.07 -3.94 -4.50
C ASN A 16 -19.94 -2.72 -4.84
N GLU A 17 -19.41 -1.51 -4.71
CA GLU A 17 -20.13 -0.29 -5.09
C GLU A 17 -20.37 -0.21 -6.60
N CYS A 18 -19.38 -0.55 -7.44
CA CYS A 18 -19.60 -0.66 -8.89
C CYS A 18 -20.75 -1.63 -9.21
N LYS A 19 -20.74 -2.82 -8.60
CA LYS A 19 -21.80 -3.81 -8.79
C LYS A 19 -23.17 -3.30 -8.33
N ARG A 20 -23.22 -2.62 -7.18
CA ARG A 20 -24.46 -2.07 -6.59
C ARG A 20 -25.14 -1.06 -7.52
N PHE A 21 -24.35 -0.25 -8.22
CA PHE A 21 -24.86 0.80 -9.11
C PHE A 21 -24.87 0.39 -10.59
N GLY A 22 -24.56 -0.86 -10.92
CA GLY A 22 -24.50 -1.32 -12.32
C GLY A 22 -23.40 -0.66 -13.15
N LEU A 23 -22.32 -0.20 -12.50
CA LEU A 23 -21.19 0.46 -13.14
C LEU A 23 -20.12 -0.56 -13.58
N PRO A 24 -19.35 -0.25 -14.64
CA PRO A 24 -18.22 -1.07 -15.04
C PRO A 24 -17.21 -1.26 -13.91
N ILE A 25 -16.69 -2.48 -13.77
CA ILE A 25 -15.65 -2.78 -12.77
C ILE A 25 -14.34 -2.13 -13.21
N ILE A 26 -13.70 -1.45 -12.26
CA ILE A 26 -12.39 -0.84 -12.43
C ILE A 26 -11.31 -1.93 -12.37
N ASN A 27 -10.61 -2.13 -13.48
CA ASN A 27 -9.58 -3.19 -13.66
C ASN A 27 -8.15 -2.61 -13.75
N ASN A 28 -7.90 -1.50 -13.08
CA ASN A 28 -6.62 -0.82 -13.12
C ASN A 28 -5.53 -1.68 -12.45
N CYS A 29 -4.29 -1.60 -12.96
CA CYS A 29 -3.14 -2.11 -12.21
C CYS A 29 -3.07 -1.44 -10.83
N CYS A 30 -2.90 -2.26 -9.79
CA CYS A 30 -2.79 -1.82 -8.41
C CYS A 30 -1.35 -2.00 -7.91
N LEU A 31 -0.77 -0.92 -7.41
CA LEU A 31 0.52 -0.92 -6.73
C LEU A 31 0.26 -0.71 -5.24
N ASP A 32 0.40 -1.77 -4.46
CA ASP A 32 0.13 -1.73 -3.03
C ASP A 32 1.43 -1.51 -2.24
N THR A 33 1.52 -0.43 -1.47
CA THR A 33 2.74 -0.05 -0.74
C THR A 33 3.15 -1.09 0.29
N LYS A 34 2.20 -1.82 0.88
CA LYS A 34 2.49 -2.90 1.82
C LYS A 34 3.07 -4.12 1.10
N ALA A 35 2.56 -4.47 -0.08
CA ALA A 35 3.15 -5.53 -0.91
C ALA A 35 4.55 -5.15 -1.44
N LEU A 36 4.71 -3.90 -1.92
CA LEU A 36 5.99 -3.39 -2.41
C LEU A 36 7.07 -3.35 -1.31
N PHE A 37 6.69 -2.92 -0.10
CA PHE A 37 7.58 -2.95 1.05
C PHE A 37 7.98 -4.40 1.40
N THR A 38 7.02 -5.32 1.44
CA THR A 38 7.28 -6.75 1.72
C THR A 38 8.24 -7.36 0.69
N TYR A 39 8.14 -6.94 -0.58
CA TYR A 39 9.09 -7.37 -1.63
C TYR A 39 10.52 -6.86 -1.39
N LEU A 40 10.67 -5.61 -0.93
CA LEU A 40 11.98 -5.04 -0.60
C LEU A 40 12.57 -5.58 0.70
N HIS A 41 11.70 -5.97 1.64
CA HIS A 41 12.05 -6.36 3.00
C HIS A 41 11.40 -7.70 3.39
N PRO A 42 11.76 -8.81 2.71
CA PRO A 42 11.21 -10.13 3.01
C PRO A 42 11.55 -10.61 4.43
N GLU A 43 12.56 -10.01 5.07
CA GLU A 43 12.96 -10.28 6.46
C GLU A 43 11.98 -9.73 7.51
N VAL A 44 11.06 -8.84 7.12
CA VAL A 44 10.14 -8.20 8.06
C VAL A 44 8.90 -9.08 8.27
N GLU A 45 8.81 -9.67 9.46
CA GLU A 45 7.74 -10.60 9.80
C GLU A 45 6.53 -9.99 10.52
N TRP A 46 6.48 -8.70 10.83
CA TRP A 46 5.27 -8.11 11.44
C TRP A 46 4.33 -7.52 10.40
N ILE A 47 3.13 -7.13 10.84
CA ILE A 47 2.13 -6.52 9.97
C ILE A 47 2.61 -5.11 9.58
N ILE A 48 2.72 -4.89 8.27
CA ILE A 48 3.09 -3.59 7.70
C ILE A 48 1.86 -2.67 7.72
N SER A 49 1.80 -1.80 8.72
CA SER A 49 0.77 -0.75 8.84
C SER A 49 1.25 0.58 8.23
N THR A 50 0.34 1.52 8.02
CA THR A 50 0.70 2.89 7.60
C THR A 50 1.62 3.55 8.62
N ASP A 51 1.33 3.45 9.92
CA ASP A 51 2.19 4.00 11.00
C ASP A 51 3.60 3.40 10.98
N PHE A 52 3.70 2.10 10.73
CA PHE A 52 4.99 1.45 10.58
C PHE A 52 5.80 2.06 9.42
N LEU A 53 5.18 2.25 8.25
CA LEU A 53 5.84 2.84 7.08
C LEU A 53 6.20 4.31 7.27
N ILE A 54 5.35 5.10 7.95
CA ILE A 54 5.65 6.49 8.33
C ILE A 54 6.93 6.55 9.15
N LYS A 55 7.01 5.72 10.20
CA LYS A 55 8.17 5.65 11.08
C LYS A 55 9.41 5.15 10.34
N TYR A 56 9.27 4.10 9.54
CA TYR A 56 10.37 3.49 8.80
C TYR A 56 11.02 4.46 7.81
N TYR A 57 10.22 5.12 6.97
CA TYR A 57 10.70 6.04 5.95
C TYR A 57 10.85 7.50 6.41
N GLN A 58 10.60 7.76 7.70
CA GLN A 58 10.63 9.08 8.32
C GLN A 58 9.77 10.09 7.55
N ILE A 59 8.53 9.69 7.24
CA ILE A 59 7.57 10.55 6.54
C ILE A 59 7.06 11.62 7.49
N ASN A 60 7.08 12.88 7.06
CA ASN A 60 6.35 13.94 7.77
C ASN A 60 4.85 13.82 7.47
N ASP A 61 4.03 13.69 8.52
CA ASP A 61 2.57 13.63 8.45
C ASP A 61 1.88 14.78 9.23
N GLN A 62 2.65 15.70 9.83
CA GLN A 62 2.11 16.76 10.71
C GLN A 62 1.26 17.79 9.97
N ASP A 63 1.47 17.95 8.66
CA ASP A 63 0.71 18.85 7.80
C ASP A 63 -0.58 18.22 7.25
N LEU A 64 -0.83 16.94 7.54
CA LEU A 64 -1.98 16.20 7.04
C LEU A 64 -2.98 15.94 8.17
N LYS A 65 -4.26 16.11 7.84
CA LYS A 65 -5.33 15.58 8.68
C LYS A 65 -5.42 14.09 8.43
N ARG A 66 -5.02 13.29 9.41
CA ARG A 66 -5.10 11.83 9.35
C ARG A 66 -6.53 11.35 9.55
N HIS A 67 -6.81 10.14 9.04
CA HIS A 67 -8.12 9.49 9.13
C HIS A 67 -9.22 10.21 8.33
N ASP A 68 -8.81 10.95 7.30
CA ASP A 68 -9.67 11.28 6.18
C ASP A 68 -9.05 10.74 4.87
N ALA A 69 -9.92 10.42 3.91
CA ALA A 69 -9.48 9.74 2.70
C ALA A 69 -8.49 10.56 1.86
N LEU A 70 -8.54 11.90 1.95
CA LEU A 70 -7.66 12.78 1.19
C LEU A 70 -6.26 12.82 1.80
N GLY A 71 -6.17 13.05 3.11
CA GLY A 71 -4.93 13.04 3.88
C GLY A 71 -4.25 11.67 3.80
N ASP A 72 -5.02 10.58 3.94
CA ASP A 72 -4.50 9.23 3.81
C ASP A 72 -3.97 8.97 2.39
N SER A 73 -4.67 9.45 1.35
CA SER A 73 -4.18 9.33 -0.05
C SER A 73 -2.88 10.09 -0.29
N ILE A 74 -2.74 11.31 0.25
CA ILE A 74 -1.50 12.09 0.15
C ILE A 74 -0.36 11.37 0.89
N LEU A 75 -0.65 10.85 2.08
CA LEU A 75 0.31 10.11 2.90
C LEU A 75 0.80 8.83 2.20
N ILE A 76 -0.10 8.06 1.60
CA ILE A 76 0.24 6.89 0.78
C ILE A 76 1.13 7.31 -0.41
N GLY A 77 0.84 8.45 -1.05
CA GLY A 77 1.71 9.01 -2.09
C GLY A 77 3.13 9.29 -1.61
N ARG A 78 3.29 9.88 -0.42
CA ARG A 78 4.61 10.14 0.19
C ARG A 78 5.36 8.85 0.49
N ILE A 79 4.69 7.86 1.07
CA ILE A 79 5.24 6.52 1.33
C ILE A 79 5.69 5.87 0.02
N PHE A 80 4.85 5.93 -1.01
CA PHE A 80 5.16 5.34 -2.31
C PHE A 80 6.39 5.96 -2.95
N ILE A 81 6.56 7.28 -2.88
CA ILE A 81 7.78 7.95 -3.37
C ILE A 81 9.03 7.40 -2.67
N ARG A 82 8.98 7.20 -1.35
CA ARG A 82 10.13 6.64 -0.60
C ARG A 82 10.45 5.20 -0.98
N ILE A 83 9.42 4.38 -1.19
CA ILE A 83 9.59 3.02 -1.71
C ILE A 83 10.27 3.08 -3.08
N LEU A 84 9.83 3.96 -4.00
CA LEU A 84 10.46 4.10 -5.32
C LEU A 84 11.91 4.58 -5.25
N GLU A 85 12.23 5.50 -4.33
CA GLU A 85 13.61 5.94 -4.06
C GLU A 85 14.48 4.75 -3.64
N GLU A 86 13.95 3.85 -2.80
CA GLU A 86 14.65 2.65 -2.38
C GLU A 86 14.83 1.62 -3.50
N PHE A 87 13.79 1.36 -4.31
CA PHE A 87 13.91 0.55 -5.53
C PHE A 87 15.06 1.08 -6.41
N LYS A 88 15.09 2.40 -6.62
CA LYS A 88 16.14 3.06 -7.41
C LYS A 88 17.52 2.90 -6.76
N ALA A 89 17.63 3.10 -5.45
CA ALA A 89 18.90 2.95 -4.72
C ALA A 89 19.45 1.52 -4.78
N ARG A 90 18.57 0.51 -4.84
CA ARG A 90 18.91 -0.91 -5.00
C ARG A 90 19.07 -1.35 -6.46
N ASN A 91 18.95 -0.42 -7.41
CA ASN A 91 18.97 -0.68 -8.86
C ASN A 91 17.95 -1.73 -9.33
N LEU A 92 16.77 -1.75 -8.70
CA LEU A 92 15.67 -2.65 -9.02
C LEU A 92 14.71 -1.94 -9.98
N GLN A 93 14.82 -2.23 -11.27
CA GLN A 93 13.98 -1.62 -12.32
C GLN A 93 12.67 -2.38 -12.57
N TYR A 94 12.63 -3.66 -12.20
CA TYR A 94 11.51 -4.54 -12.42
C TYR A 94 11.19 -5.31 -11.16
N ILE A 95 9.90 -5.47 -10.89
CA ILE A 95 9.39 -6.35 -9.85
C ILE A 95 9.17 -7.71 -10.51
N TYR A 96 9.96 -8.69 -10.08
CA TYR A 96 9.79 -10.08 -10.49
C TYR A 96 9.47 -10.91 -9.25
N PHE A 97 8.21 -11.26 -9.09
CA PHE A 97 7.80 -12.25 -8.12
C PHE A 97 8.21 -13.63 -8.65
N LYS A 98 9.40 -14.10 -8.28
CA LYS A 98 9.85 -15.47 -8.57
C LYS A 98 9.01 -16.51 -7.83
N ASP A 99 8.63 -16.15 -6.60
CA ASP A 99 7.75 -16.91 -5.71
C ASP A 99 6.59 -16.02 -5.26
N GLU A 100 5.50 -16.61 -4.79
CA GLU A 100 4.37 -15.87 -4.23
C GLU A 100 4.84 -15.01 -3.04
N VAL A 101 4.47 -13.73 -3.02
CA VAL A 101 4.75 -12.87 -1.87
C VAL A 101 3.68 -13.05 -0.83
N VAL A 102 4.08 -13.61 0.32
CA VAL A 102 3.20 -13.78 1.48
C VAL A 102 3.11 -12.44 2.21
N VAL A 103 2.05 -11.69 1.95
CA VAL A 103 1.77 -10.45 2.65
C VAL A 103 0.90 -10.75 3.88
N LYS A 104 1.40 -10.47 5.09
CA LYS A 104 0.63 -10.71 6.33
C LYS A 104 -0.60 -9.81 6.37
N ARG A 105 -1.78 -10.41 6.54
CA ARG A 105 -3.07 -9.69 6.60
C ARG A 105 -3.16 -8.80 7.82
N PHE A 106 -3.97 -7.74 7.72
CA PHE A 106 -4.30 -6.92 8.89
C PHE A 106 -4.95 -7.78 9.98
N GLN A 107 -4.59 -7.53 11.24
CA GLN A 107 -5.18 -8.16 12.41
C GLN A 107 -5.88 -7.10 13.26
N ILE A 108 -7.11 -7.40 13.67
CA ILE A 108 -7.83 -6.58 14.63
C ILE A 108 -7.13 -6.79 15.99
N PRO A 109 -6.68 -5.73 16.68
CA PRO A 109 -6.14 -5.87 18.02
C PRO A 109 -7.18 -6.51 18.95
N SER A 110 -6.79 -7.61 19.60
CA SER A 110 -7.58 -8.29 20.64
C SER A 110 -7.66 -7.48 21.92
#